data_AF-A0A7W9SE51-F1
#
_entry.id   AF-A0A7W9SE51-F1
#
_cell.length_a   1.000
_cell.length_b   1.000
_cell.length_c   1.000
_cell.angle_alpha   90.00
_cell.angle_beta   90.00
_cell.angle_gamma   90.00
#
_symmetry.space_group_name_H-M   'P 1'
#
loop_
_entity.id
_entity.type
_entity.pdbx_description
1 polymer ?
#
loop_
_entity_poly.entity_id
_entity_poly.type
_entity_poly.pdbx_seq_one_letter_code
_entity_poly.pdbx_strand_id
1 'polypeptide(L)'
;MIFLTGLMHSVGVSFRMKKGIKFHSIYYRYYLFIVVILPLLFLWTITEKSGEKLELFQGMVSIGQEEINYILSGISLFLILLFSFIGWKCSIGEEGIYLCKIDLLVPWTEITAVSHVWINEAHYVRKKFLFYNRKTLVVYRKDYKPICIYNISLLGLYAVKFYHPEIRTNLMTASLATTFNLILNSTLLYGVVTKSYQFENTVIWTILYFIKAFILPVLMLVGQNKKYGNALKHATIYSINASDAIHV
;
A
#
# COMPACT_ATOMS: atom_id res chain seq x y z
N MET A 1 -38.01 17.14 -21.26
CA MET A 1 -37.96 18.62 -21.42
C MET A 1 -37.90 19.20 -20.01
N ILE A 2 -36.83 19.77 -19.47
CA ILE A 2 -35.52 20.29 -19.93
C ILE A 2 -34.59 20.11 -18.70
N PHE A 3 -33.28 19.87 -18.89
CA PHE A 3 -32.21 19.62 -17.88
C PHE A 3 -31.65 18.19 -17.70
N LEU A 4 -31.77 17.31 -18.70
CA LEU A 4 -30.95 16.08 -18.76
C LEU A 4 -30.22 15.90 -20.11
N THR A 5 -30.21 16.95 -20.94
CA THR A 5 -29.65 16.94 -22.31
C THR A 5 -28.52 17.97 -22.50
N GLY A 6 -27.79 18.29 -21.43
CA GLY A 6 -26.76 19.34 -21.45
C GLY A 6 -25.32 18.88 -21.19
N LEU A 7 -25.06 17.59 -20.95
CA LEU A 7 -23.72 17.14 -20.56
C LEU A 7 -23.27 15.83 -21.24
N MET A 8 -23.78 15.55 -22.44
CA MET A 8 -23.38 14.35 -23.20
C MET A 8 -22.87 14.62 -24.61
N HIS A 9 -22.76 15.87 -25.07
CA HIS A 9 -22.17 16.18 -26.37
C HIS A 9 -21.40 17.52 -26.33
N SER A 10 -20.18 17.47 -25.83
CA SER A 10 -19.10 18.38 -26.23
C SER A 10 -17.77 17.81 -25.78
N VAL A 11 -17.01 17.34 -26.76
CA VAL A 11 -15.60 16.96 -26.73
C VAL A 11 -15.26 15.67 -25.98
N GLY A 12 -14.93 14.65 -26.77
CA GLY A 12 -13.96 13.62 -26.37
C GLY A 12 -12.62 14.28 -26.07
N VAL A 13 -12.46 14.77 -24.85
CA VAL A 13 -11.15 14.97 -24.23
C VAL A 13 -11.01 13.84 -23.24
N SER A 14 -10.33 12.77 -23.66
CA SER A 14 -9.60 11.96 -22.69
C SER A 14 -8.68 12.97 -21.98
N PHE A 15 -9.07 13.45 -20.80
CA PHE A 15 -8.22 14.24 -19.89
C PHE A 15 -7.15 13.29 -19.34
N ARG A 16 -6.31 12.80 -20.25
CA ARG A 16 -5.09 12.10 -19.93
C ARG A 16 -4.17 13.21 -19.49
N MET A 17 -4.12 13.45 -18.18
CA MET A 17 -3.12 14.32 -17.55
C MET A 17 -1.79 14.06 -18.25
N LYS A 18 -1.32 15.03 -19.04
CA LYS A 18 -0.15 14.84 -19.91
C LYS A 18 1.14 14.75 -19.10
N LYS A 19 1.17 15.33 -17.90
CA LYS A 19 2.33 15.39 -17.00
C LYS A 19 1.87 15.17 -15.55
N GLY A 20 2.02 13.94 -15.07
CA GLY A 20 1.72 13.59 -13.67
C GLY A 20 2.42 12.30 -13.25
N ILE A 21 2.76 12.21 -11.96
CA ILE A 21 3.36 11.02 -11.37
C ILE A 21 2.25 9.98 -11.22
N LYS A 22 2.47 8.78 -11.77
CA LYS A 22 1.51 7.67 -11.71
C LYS A 22 1.76 6.82 -10.46
N PHE A 23 0.70 6.56 -9.71
CA PHE A 23 0.75 5.73 -8.51
C PHE A 23 0.08 4.40 -8.75
N HIS A 24 0.86 3.34 -8.55
CA HIS A 24 0.44 1.95 -8.66
C HIS A 24 -0.04 1.42 -7.32
N SER A 25 -0.92 0.42 -7.39
CA SER A 25 -1.43 -0.26 -6.20
C SER A 25 -0.29 -0.97 -5.48
N ILE A 26 -0.11 -0.71 -4.19
CA ILE A 26 0.86 -1.44 -3.36
C ILE A 26 0.32 -2.78 -2.84
N TYR A 27 -0.92 -3.14 -3.20
CA TYR A 27 -1.57 -4.39 -2.76
C TYR A 27 -0.76 -5.64 -3.14
N TYR A 28 -0.37 -5.73 -4.41
CA TYR A 28 0.35 -6.89 -4.94
C TYR A 28 1.76 -7.04 -4.34
N ARG A 29 2.35 -5.94 -3.86
CA ARG A 29 3.69 -5.96 -3.23
C ARG A 29 3.73 -6.84 -1.99
N TYR A 30 2.62 -6.93 -1.24
CA TYR A 30 2.53 -7.79 -0.06
C TYR A 30 2.47 -9.27 -0.42
N TYR A 31 1.67 -9.65 -1.41
CA TYR A 31 1.58 -11.04 -1.86
C TYR A 31 2.88 -11.51 -2.50
N LEU A 32 3.56 -10.64 -3.22
CA LEU A 32 4.88 -10.94 -3.75
C LEU A 32 5.89 -11.13 -2.63
N PHE A 33 5.88 -10.27 -1.60
CA PHE A 33 6.71 -10.49 -0.44
C PHE A 33 6.47 -11.87 0.18
N ILE A 34 5.21 -12.31 0.35
CA ILE A 34 4.89 -13.67 0.85
C ILE A 34 5.41 -14.75 -0.11
N VAL A 35 5.03 -14.71 -1.38
CA VAL A 35 5.35 -15.74 -2.40
C VAL A 35 6.85 -15.83 -2.65
N VAL A 36 7.62 -14.78 -2.35
CA VAL A 36 9.04 -14.68 -2.65
C VAL A 36 9.90 -14.95 -1.40
N ILE A 37 9.57 -14.33 -0.26
CA ILE A 37 10.36 -14.45 0.98
C ILE A 37 10.16 -15.82 1.64
N LEU A 38 8.94 -16.39 1.65
CA LEU A 38 8.71 -17.69 2.30
C LEU A 38 9.50 -18.83 1.63
N PRO A 39 9.51 -18.96 0.29
CA PRO A 39 10.36 -19.96 -0.37
C PRO A 39 11.85 -19.71 -0.17
N LEU A 40 12.31 -18.45 -0.16
CA LEU A 40 13.69 -18.10 0.18
C LEU A 40 14.06 -18.55 1.60
N LEU A 41 13.20 -18.28 2.59
CA LEU A 41 13.40 -18.72 3.97
C LEU A 41 13.38 -20.25 4.10
N PHE A 42 12.46 -20.92 3.39
CA PHE A 42 12.36 -22.37 3.38
C PHE A 42 13.62 -23.02 2.77
N LEU A 43 14.07 -22.53 1.62
CA LEU A 43 15.31 -23.00 0.99
C LEU A 43 16.52 -22.70 1.89
N TRP A 44 16.58 -21.53 2.52
CA TRP A 44 17.64 -21.21 3.47
C TRP A 44 17.67 -22.16 4.69
N THR A 45 16.52 -22.59 5.21
CA THR A 45 16.47 -23.57 6.31
C THR A 45 16.85 -24.99 5.89
N ILE A 46 16.61 -25.38 4.64
CA ILE A 46 17.05 -26.67 4.10
C ILE A 46 18.56 -26.66 3.85
N THR A 47 19.08 -25.54 3.34
CA THR A 47 20.47 -25.42 2.88
C THR A 47 21.51 -25.42 4.00
N GLU A 48 21.15 -24.98 5.20
CA GLU A 48 22.04 -25.12 6.37
C GLU A 48 22.21 -26.59 6.82
N LYS A 49 21.23 -27.45 6.54
CA LYS A 49 21.24 -28.84 6.99
C LYS A 49 21.98 -29.79 6.06
N SER A 50 22.11 -29.48 4.76
CA SER A 50 22.65 -30.43 3.78
C SER A 50 24.13 -30.20 3.43
N GLY A 51 24.63 -28.94 3.41
CA GLY A 51 26.02 -28.65 3.02
C GLY A 51 26.40 -29.08 1.59
N GLU A 52 25.43 -29.54 0.81
CA GLU A 52 25.63 -30.13 -0.52
C GLU A 52 25.69 -29.04 -1.61
N LYS A 53 26.55 -29.25 -2.61
CA LYS A 53 26.59 -28.43 -3.84
C LYS A 53 25.49 -28.91 -4.79
N LEU A 54 24.77 -27.99 -5.41
CA LEU A 54 23.79 -28.33 -6.44
C LEU A 54 24.54 -28.50 -7.77
N GLU A 55 24.56 -29.72 -8.31
CA GLU A 55 25.14 -30.00 -9.62
C GLU A 55 24.08 -29.87 -10.71
N LEU A 56 24.27 -28.91 -11.62
CA LEU A 56 23.43 -28.72 -12.80
C LEU A 56 24.14 -29.26 -14.04
N PHE A 57 23.37 -29.73 -15.01
CA PHE A 57 23.88 -30.28 -16.28
C PHE A 57 24.88 -31.44 -16.10
N GLN A 58 24.49 -32.46 -15.33
CA GLN A 58 25.31 -33.68 -15.13
C GLN A 58 26.75 -33.38 -14.67
N GLY A 59 26.91 -32.43 -13.74
CA GLY A 59 28.21 -32.11 -13.14
C GLY A 59 29.06 -31.08 -13.89
N MET A 60 28.57 -30.49 -14.99
CA MET A 60 29.32 -29.43 -15.70
C MET A 60 29.38 -28.11 -14.92
N VAL A 61 28.38 -27.85 -14.08
CA VAL A 61 28.26 -26.61 -13.32
C VAL A 61 27.93 -26.95 -11.87
N SER A 62 28.93 -26.81 -10.99
CA SER A 62 28.74 -26.90 -9.53
C SER A 62 28.53 -25.49 -8.97
N ILE A 63 27.32 -25.17 -8.54
CA ILE A 63 27.02 -23.88 -7.91
C ILE A 63 27.03 -24.07 -6.41
N GLY A 64 27.76 -23.20 -5.71
CA GLY A 64 27.75 -23.17 -4.26
C GLY A 64 26.36 -22.79 -3.75
N GLN A 65 25.91 -23.42 -2.67
CA GLN A 65 24.57 -23.16 -2.15
C GLN A 65 24.36 -21.69 -1.70
N GLU A 66 25.44 -20.98 -1.32
CA GLU A 66 25.43 -19.53 -1.09
C GLU A 66 25.12 -18.72 -2.36
N GLU A 67 25.68 -19.11 -3.50
CA GLU A 67 25.46 -18.46 -4.79
C GLU A 67 24.00 -18.60 -5.24
N ILE A 68 23.37 -19.75 -4.96
CA ILE A 68 21.93 -19.97 -5.19
C ILE A 68 21.09 -18.98 -4.36
N ASN A 69 21.46 -18.77 -3.09
CA ASN A 69 20.75 -17.81 -2.23
C ASN A 69 20.88 -16.38 -2.76
N TYR A 70 22.05 -15.98 -3.27
CA TYR A 70 22.24 -14.68 -3.92
C TYR A 70 21.45 -14.54 -5.23
N ILE A 71 21.51 -15.54 -6.12
CA ILE A 71 20.77 -15.55 -7.39
C ILE A 71 19.26 -15.46 -7.13
N LEU A 72 18.75 -16.28 -6.20
CA LEU A 72 17.34 -16.30 -5.87
C LEU A 72 16.90 -14.99 -5.21
N SER A 73 17.73 -14.40 -4.34
CA SER A 73 17.49 -13.06 -3.78
C SER A 73 17.46 -11.98 -4.87
N GLY A 74 18.31 -12.08 -5.89
CA GLY A 74 18.31 -11.20 -7.06
C GLY A 74 17.03 -11.31 -7.89
N ILE A 75 16.61 -12.53 -8.24
CA ILE A 75 15.34 -12.80 -8.96
C ILE A 75 14.15 -12.28 -8.16
N SER A 76 14.17 -12.50 -6.85
CA SER A 76 13.15 -12.04 -5.91
C SER A 76 13.00 -10.52 -5.92
N LEU A 77 14.11 -9.80 -5.83
CA LEU A 77 14.12 -8.34 -5.91
C LEU A 77 13.63 -7.84 -7.28
N PHE A 78 14.05 -8.50 -8.36
CA PHE A 78 13.61 -8.18 -9.71
C PHE A 78 12.10 -8.34 -9.91
N LEU A 79 11.51 -9.45 -9.44
CA LEU A 79 10.07 -9.67 -9.48
C LEU A 79 9.32 -8.61 -8.67
N ILE A 80 9.78 -8.28 -7.46
CA ILE A 80 9.19 -7.21 -6.64
C ILE A 80 9.18 -5.87 -7.40
N LEU A 81 10.27 -5.55 -8.11
CA LEU A 81 10.36 -4.33 -8.92
C LEU A 81 9.38 -4.37 -10.10
N LEU A 82 9.36 -5.44 -10.88
CA LEU A 82 8.47 -5.60 -12.05
C LEU A 82 7.00 -5.41 -11.69
N PHE A 83 6.54 -6.14 -10.67
CA PHE A 83 5.15 -6.07 -10.23
C PHE A 83 4.80 -4.76 -9.51
N SER A 84 5.79 -3.98 -9.08
CA SER A 84 5.57 -2.67 -8.47
C SER A 84 5.01 -1.62 -9.44
N PHE A 85 5.04 -1.92 -10.75
CA PHE A 85 4.55 -1.08 -11.84
C PHE A 85 3.32 -1.64 -12.57
N ILE A 86 2.71 -2.71 -12.07
CA ILE A 86 1.48 -3.25 -12.70
C ILE A 86 0.28 -2.42 -12.24
N GLY A 87 -0.49 -1.90 -13.20
CA GLY A 87 -1.79 -1.25 -12.97
C GLY A 87 -1.71 0.02 -12.12
N TRP A 88 -1.72 1.18 -12.76
CA TRP A 88 -1.77 2.45 -12.04
C TRP A 88 -3.22 2.78 -11.64
N LYS A 89 -3.39 3.36 -10.46
CA LYS A 89 -4.71 3.68 -9.89
C LYS A 89 -5.05 5.16 -9.99
N CYS A 90 -4.06 6.02 -9.72
CA CYS A 90 -4.23 7.46 -9.78
C CYS A 90 -2.96 8.13 -10.31
N SER A 91 -3.11 9.33 -10.86
CA SER A 91 -2.00 10.20 -11.25
C SER A 91 -2.14 11.53 -10.56
N ILE A 92 -1.03 12.08 -10.07
CA ILE A 92 -0.98 13.36 -9.37
C ILE A 92 -0.09 14.28 -10.21
N GLY A 93 -0.58 15.46 -10.56
CA GLY A 93 0.13 16.40 -11.43
C GLY A 93 -0.36 17.83 -11.28
N GLU A 94 0.04 18.70 -12.19
CA GLU A 94 -0.18 20.15 -12.07
C GLU A 94 -1.65 20.55 -12.01
N GLU A 95 -2.55 19.80 -12.67
CA GLU A 95 -3.98 20.12 -12.71
C GLU A 95 -4.76 19.59 -11.50
N GLY A 96 -4.29 18.49 -10.88
CA GLY A 96 -5.02 17.83 -9.80
C GLY A 96 -4.65 16.36 -9.61
N ILE A 97 -5.63 15.60 -9.13
CA ILE A 97 -5.54 14.15 -8.92
C ILE A 97 -6.51 13.45 -9.87
N TYR A 98 -5.97 12.69 -10.83
CA TYR A 98 -6.76 11.86 -11.74
C TYR A 98 -6.91 10.43 -11.22
N LEU A 99 -8.12 9.88 -11.32
CA LEU A 99 -8.53 8.56 -10.84
C LEU A 99 -8.87 7.66 -12.02
N CYS A 100 -8.00 6.69 -12.32
CA CYS A 100 -8.12 5.86 -13.54
C CYS A 100 -9.37 4.98 -13.55
N LYS A 101 -9.80 4.47 -12.38
CA LYS A 101 -10.92 3.52 -12.28
C LYS A 101 -12.28 4.14 -12.65
N ILE A 102 -12.46 5.42 -12.34
CA ILE A 102 -13.73 6.13 -12.53
C ILE A 102 -13.61 7.28 -13.53
N ASP A 103 -12.47 7.38 -14.21
CA ASP A 103 -12.15 8.42 -15.19
C ASP A 103 -12.45 9.85 -14.70
N LEU A 104 -12.03 10.15 -13.46
CA LEU A 104 -12.32 11.43 -12.80
C LEU A 104 -11.03 12.20 -12.52
N LEU A 105 -10.91 13.42 -13.06
CA LEU A 105 -9.93 14.41 -12.63
C LEU A 105 -10.54 15.27 -11.53
N VAL A 106 -9.93 15.26 -10.34
CA VAL A 106 -10.29 16.18 -9.25
C VAL A 106 -9.28 17.33 -9.25
N PRO A 107 -9.68 18.54 -9.68
CA PRO A 107 -8.76 19.68 -9.76
C PRO A 107 -8.36 20.18 -8.37
N TRP A 108 -7.19 20.81 -8.26
CA TRP A 108 -6.70 21.34 -6.98
C TRP A 108 -7.67 22.32 -6.30
N THR A 109 -8.43 23.08 -7.09
CA THR A 109 -9.44 24.05 -6.61
C THR A 109 -10.57 23.41 -5.80
N GLU A 110 -10.88 22.14 -6.06
CA GLU A 110 -11.91 21.37 -5.34
C GLU A 110 -11.37 20.66 -4.09
N ILE A 111 -10.05 20.49 -3.99
CA ILE A 111 -9.39 19.73 -2.92
C ILE A 111 -9.12 20.65 -1.72
N THR A 112 -9.62 20.27 -0.55
CA THR A 112 -9.36 20.99 0.71
C THR A 112 -8.17 20.42 1.47
N ALA A 113 -8.01 19.09 1.43
CA ALA A 113 -6.92 18.38 2.07
C ALA A 113 -6.71 17.01 1.41
N VAL A 114 -5.51 16.46 1.56
CA VAL A 114 -5.22 15.07 1.22
C VAL A 114 -4.52 14.41 2.39
N SER A 115 -4.97 13.23 2.80
CA SER A 115 -4.35 12.47 3.88
C SER A 115 -3.98 11.06 3.47
N HIS A 116 -2.93 10.52 4.07
CA HIS A 116 -2.61 9.10 3.98
C HIS A 116 -2.95 8.43 5.31
N VAL A 117 -3.93 7.54 5.28
CA VAL A 117 -4.45 6.85 6.48
C VAL A 117 -4.54 5.35 6.25
N TRP A 118 -4.62 4.58 7.31
CA TRP A 118 -4.76 3.13 7.21
C TRP A 118 -6.20 2.77 7.56
N ILE A 119 -6.96 2.31 6.57
CA ILE A 119 -8.36 1.90 6.75
C ILE A 119 -8.41 0.39 6.58
N ASN A 120 -8.82 -0.33 7.61
CA ASN A 120 -9.00 -1.77 7.51
C ASN A 120 -10.01 -2.15 6.42
N GLU A 121 -9.75 -3.31 5.84
CA GLU A 121 -10.74 -4.14 5.19
C GLU A 121 -10.98 -5.33 6.11
N ALA A 122 -12.24 -5.57 6.45
CA ALA A 122 -12.67 -6.71 7.22
C ALA A 122 -13.86 -7.34 6.49
N HIS A 123 -13.73 -8.59 6.10
CA HIS A 123 -14.87 -9.32 5.52
C HIS A 123 -14.81 -10.80 5.89
N TYR A 124 -16.00 -11.36 6.11
CA TYR A 124 -16.19 -12.77 6.36
C TYR A 124 -16.89 -13.39 5.15
N VAL A 125 -16.11 -13.96 4.23
CA VAL A 125 -16.64 -14.56 2.99
C VAL A 125 -16.20 -16.01 2.93
N ARG A 126 -17.15 -16.93 2.73
CA ARG A 126 -16.90 -18.39 2.62
C ARG A 126 -16.07 -18.96 3.78
N LYS A 127 -16.40 -18.57 5.02
CA LYS A 127 -15.68 -18.95 6.26
C LYS A 127 -14.21 -18.49 6.36
N LYS A 128 -13.75 -17.62 5.45
CA LYS A 128 -12.44 -16.97 5.55
C LYS A 128 -12.61 -15.56 6.08
N PHE A 129 -12.00 -15.30 7.24
CA PHE A 129 -11.89 -13.96 7.79
C PHE A 129 -10.65 -13.30 7.20
N LEU A 130 -10.85 -12.25 6.40
CA LEU A 130 -9.76 -11.42 5.91
C LEU A 130 -9.78 -10.11 6.70
N PHE A 131 -8.68 -9.81 7.39
CA PHE A 131 -8.45 -8.53 8.05
C PHE A 131 -7.09 -7.98 7.65
N TYR A 132 -7.08 -6.81 7.03
CA TYR A 132 -5.83 -6.12 6.73
C TYR A 132 -6.05 -4.61 6.61
N ASN A 133 -5.02 -3.83 6.90
CA ASN A 133 -5.07 -2.38 6.81
C ASN A 133 -4.68 -1.91 5.40
N ARG A 134 -5.64 -1.30 4.70
CA ARG A 134 -5.40 -0.64 3.40
C ARG A 134 -4.79 0.73 3.65
N LYS A 135 -3.55 0.91 3.21
CA LYS A 135 -2.92 2.23 3.12
C LYS A 135 -3.66 3.05 2.06
N THR A 136 -4.35 4.10 2.48
CA THR A 136 -5.37 4.79 1.70
C THR A 136 -5.01 6.26 1.57
N LEU A 137 -5.03 6.76 0.34
CA LEU A 137 -4.97 8.20 0.08
C LEU A 137 -6.40 8.74 0.07
N VAL A 138 -6.73 9.63 1.00
CA VAL A 138 -8.04 10.24 1.15
C VAL A 138 -7.98 11.67 0.62
N VAL A 139 -8.78 11.95 -0.40
CA VAL A 139 -8.93 13.28 -0.99
C VAL A 139 -10.20 13.92 -0.43
N TYR A 140 -10.05 14.95 0.39
CA TYR A 140 -11.17 15.74 0.92
C TYR A 140 -11.52 16.85 -0.05
N ARG A 141 -12.81 17.02 -0.31
CA ARG A 141 -13.34 18.00 -1.27
C ARG A 141 -14.23 19.02 -0.58
N LYS A 142 -14.37 20.22 -1.15
CA LYS A 142 -15.16 21.32 -0.54
C LYS A 142 -16.64 20.96 -0.39
N ASP A 143 -17.27 20.60 -1.50
CA ASP A 143 -18.73 20.44 -1.59
C ASP A 143 -19.17 18.99 -1.84
N TYR A 144 -18.23 18.05 -1.78
CA TYR A 144 -18.45 16.66 -2.15
C TYR A 144 -17.89 15.70 -1.12
N LYS A 145 -18.44 14.47 -1.11
CA LYS A 145 -17.92 13.37 -0.30
C LYS A 145 -16.43 13.14 -0.56
N PRO A 146 -15.64 12.78 0.47
CA PRO A 146 -14.24 12.45 0.27
C PRO A 146 -14.07 11.22 -0.62
N ILE A 147 -12.92 11.12 -1.28
CA ILE A 147 -12.56 9.96 -2.11
C ILE A 147 -11.45 9.18 -1.42
N CYS A 148 -11.69 7.91 -1.13
CA CYS A 148 -10.74 6.96 -0.59
C CYS A 148 -10.10 6.14 -1.71
N ILE A 149 -8.83 6.40 -2.01
CA ILE A 149 -8.05 5.66 -3.01
C ILE A 149 -7.21 4.61 -2.27
N TYR A 150 -7.60 3.34 -2.41
CA TYR A 150 -7.02 2.26 -1.62
C TYR A 150 -5.69 1.76 -2.18
N ASN A 151 -4.82 1.31 -1.26
CA ASN A 151 -3.52 0.72 -1.55
C ASN A 151 -2.60 1.67 -2.33
N ILE A 152 -2.52 2.93 -1.89
CA ILE A 152 -1.60 3.93 -2.44
C ILE A 152 -0.44 4.13 -1.46
N SER A 153 0.77 4.29 -2.00
CA SER A 153 1.97 4.57 -1.21
C SER A 153 1.91 5.95 -0.55
N LEU A 154 2.61 6.12 0.57
CA LEU A 154 2.84 7.42 1.21
C LEU A 154 3.48 8.43 0.24
N LEU A 155 4.24 7.96 -0.75
CA LEU A 155 4.81 8.80 -1.81
C LEU A 155 3.74 9.60 -2.57
N GLY A 156 2.49 9.13 -2.60
CA GLY A 156 1.36 9.90 -3.14
C GLY A 156 1.18 11.23 -2.42
N LEU A 157 1.34 11.24 -1.10
CA LEU A 157 1.23 12.45 -0.29
C LEU A 157 2.41 13.42 -0.52
N TYR A 158 3.61 12.88 -0.74
CA TYR A 158 4.77 13.68 -1.15
C TYR A 158 4.56 14.30 -2.54
N ALA A 159 3.99 13.56 -3.49
CA ALA A 159 3.64 14.11 -4.80
C ALA A 159 2.58 15.21 -4.71
N VAL A 160 1.57 15.07 -3.85
CA VAL A 160 0.62 16.17 -3.58
C VAL A 160 1.37 17.41 -3.09
N LYS A 161 2.28 17.26 -2.13
CA LYS A 161 3.07 18.39 -1.61
C LYS A 161 4.03 18.97 -2.65
N PHE A 162 4.54 18.17 -3.57
CA PHE A 162 5.39 18.61 -4.65
C PHE A 162 4.63 19.49 -5.66
N TYR A 163 3.43 19.05 -6.10
CA TYR A 163 2.64 19.79 -7.09
C TYR A 163 1.82 20.95 -6.50
N HIS A 164 1.34 20.82 -5.25
CA HIS A 164 0.51 21.84 -4.61
C HIS A 164 0.84 21.95 -3.11
N PRO A 165 1.93 22.64 -2.72
CA PRO A 165 2.45 22.65 -1.35
C PRO A 165 1.48 23.24 -0.32
N GLU A 166 0.51 24.06 -0.73
CA GLU A 166 -0.49 24.67 0.16
C GLU A 166 -1.55 23.66 0.64
N ILE A 167 -1.73 22.52 -0.06
CA ILE A 167 -2.73 21.52 0.35
C ILE A 167 -2.39 20.99 1.73
N ARG A 168 -3.38 20.98 2.62
CA ARG A 168 -3.24 20.43 3.97
C ARG A 168 -3.07 18.91 3.89
N THR A 169 -2.07 18.39 4.59
CA THR A 169 -1.78 16.96 4.63
C THR A 169 -1.40 16.48 6.03
N ASN A 170 -1.49 15.18 6.26
CA ASN A 170 -1.02 14.53 7.49
C ASN A 170 0.39 13.92 7.33
N LEU A 171 1.24 14.52 6.48
CA LEU A 171 2.53 13.99 6.05
C LEU A 171 3.40 13.52 7.20
N MET A 172 3.60 14.33 8.23
CA MET A 172 4.44 13.93 9.37
C MET A 172 3.92 12.66 10.06
N THR A 173 2.63 12.62 10.40
CA THR A 173 2.02 11.45 11.07
C THR A 173 2.03 10.21 10.19
N ALA A 174 1.78 10.38 8.88
CA ALA A 174 1.77 9.26 7.94
C ALA A 174 3.19 8.73 7.65
N SER A 175 4.18 9.61 7.61
CA SER A 175 5.60 9.25 7.52
C SER A 175 6.05 8.50 8.77
N LEU A 176 5.75 9.00 9.97
CA LEU A 176 6.07 8.30 11.23
C LEU A 176 5.44 6.89 11.27
N ALA A 177 4.16 6.77 10.94
CA ALA A 177 3.47 5.49 10.87
C ALA A 177 4.12 4.52 9.87
N THR A 178 4.51 5.04 8.70
CA THR A 178 5.14 4.23 7.65
C THR A 178 6.57 3.81 8.03
N THR A 179 7.35 4.70 8.64
CA THR A 179 8.69 4.40 9.14
C THR A 179 8.65 3.38 10.27
N PHE A 180 7.73 3.52 11.23
CA PHE A 180 7.51 2.51 12.27
C PHE A 180 7.21 1.13 11.68
N ASN A 181 6.32 1.07 10.69
CA ASN A 181 6.01 -0.18 9.98
C ASN A 181 7.22 -0.76 9.24
N LEU A 182 8.01 0.07 8.57
CA LEU A 182 9.20 -0.35 7.85
C LEU A 182 10.25 -0.92 8.81
N ILE A 183 10.59 -0.19 9.87
CA ILE A 183 11.54 -0.64 10.91
C ILE A 183 11.07 -1.97 11.50
N LEU A 184 9.80 -2.06 11.90
CA LEU A 184 9.27 -3.29 12.51
C LEU A 184 9.40 -4.51 11.60
N ASN A 185 9.05 -4.39 10.31
CA ASN A 185 9.17 -5.51 9.37
C ASN A 185 10.64 -5.81 9.04
N SER A 186 11.47 -4.79 8.83
CA SER A 186 12.89 -4.96 8.48
C SER A 186 13.69 -5.59 9.61
N THR A 187 13.46 -5.19 10.86
CA THR A 187 14.12 -5.78 12.03
C THR A 187 13.65 -7.22 12.25
N LEU A 188 12.37 -7.53 12.05
CA LEU A 188 11.90 -8.92 12.11
C LEU A 188 12.57 -9.77 11.02
N LEU A 189 12.58 -9.28 9.78
CA LEU A 189 13.21 -9.97 8.66
C LEU A 189 14.70 -10.19 8.90
N TYR A 190 15.41 -9.16 9.39
CA TYR A 190 16.82 -9.25 9.76
C TYR A 190 17.05 -10.28 10.86
N GLY A 191 16.22 -10.30 11.90
CA GLY A 191 16.32 -11.27 12.99
C GLY A 191 16.13 -12.71 12.53
N VAL A 192 15.21 -12.94 11.58
CA VAL A 192 15.01 -14.25 10.95
C VAL A 192 16.22 -14.62 10.09
N VAL A 193 16.66 -13.74 9.18
CA VAL A 193 17.80 -13.98 8.26
C VAL A 193 19.15 -14.13 8.97
N THR A 194 19.31 -13.55 10.16
CA THR A 194 20.54 -13.70 10.95
C THR A 194 20.45 -14.74 12.06
N LYS A 195 19.29 -15.41 12.21
CA LYS A 195 18.99 -16.34 13.33
C LYS A 195 19.20 -15.72 14.71
N SER A 196 19.23 -14.40 14.80
CA SER A 196 19.31 -13.66 16.05
C SER A 196 17.95 -13.51 16.73
N TYR A 197 16.89 -14.07 16.15
CA TYR A 197 15.55 -14.03 16.71
C TYR A 197 15.47 -14.86 18.01
N GLN A 198 15.44 -14.17 19.14
CA GLN A 198 15.26 -14.79 20.45
C GLN A 198 13.78 -14.89 20.81
N PHE A 199 13.40 -16.05 21.35
CA PHE A 199 12.02 -16.34 21.76
C PHE A 199 11.50 -15.36 22.82
N GLU A 200 12.36 -14.89 23.74
CA GLU A 200 11.98 -13.93 24.79
C GLU A 200 11.45 -12.59 24.24
N ASN A 201 11.83 -12.23 23.02
CA ASN A 201 11.34 -11.02 22.36
C ASN A 201 9.93 -11.18 21.75
N THR A 202 9.37 -12.40 21.68
CA THR A 202 8.05 -12.66 21.04
C THR A 202 6.92 -11.85 21.65
N VAL A 203 6.93 -11.62 22.98
CA VAL A 203 5.89 -10.80 23.64
C VAL A 203 5.97 -9.35 23.18
N ILE A 204 7.17 -8.76 23.18
CA ILE A 204 7.39 -7.39 22.70
C ILE A 204 6.98 -7.26 21.23
N TRP A 205 7.39 -8.21 20.39
CA TRP A 205 6.99 -8.26 18.98
C TRP A 205 5.48 -8.32 18.83
N THR A 206 4.81 -9.17 19.60
CA THR A 206 3.34 -9.30 19.57
C THR A 206 2.67 -7.97 19.92
N ILE A 207 3.14 -7.28 20.96
CA ILE A 207 2.62 -5.96 21.36
C ILE A 207 2.85 -4.93 20.26
N LEU A 208 4.05 -4.84 19.68
CA LEU A 208 4.35 -3.88 18.61
C LEU A 208 3.51 -4.13 17.35
N TYR A 209 3.31 -5.39 16.96
CA TYR A 209 2.43 -5.74 15.85
C TYR A 209 0.95 -5.47 16.17
N PHE A 210 0.52 -5.64 17.42
CA PHE A 210 -0.82 -5.25 17.86
C PHE A 210 -1.03 -3.73 17.73
N ILE A 211 -0.08 -2.94 18.20
CA ILE A 211 -0.09 -1.46 18.07
C ILE A 211 -0.19 -1.08 16.58
N LYS A 212 0.67 -1.66 15.74
CA LYS A 212 0.69 -1.42 14.28
C LYS A 212 -0.63 -1.81 13.61
N ALA A 213 -1.22 -2.93 13.99
CA ALA A 213 -2.38 -3.50 13.29
C ALA A 213 -3.71 -2.90 13.74
N PHE A 214 -3.83 -2.46 14.99
CA PHE A 214 -5.11 -2.01 15.56
C PHE A 214 -5.06 -0.57 16.04
N ILE A 215 -4.12 -0.23 16.91
CA ILE A 215 -4.10 1.08 17.59
C ILE A 215 -3.78 2.21 16.59
N LEU A 216 -2.72 2.03 15.79
CA LEU A 216 -2.25 3.07 14.88
C LEU A 216 -3.29 3.43 13.79
N PRO A 217 -3.93 2.48 13.08
CA PRO A 217 -5.04 2.78 12.16
C PRO A 217 -6.18 3.58 12.82
N VAL A 218 -6.60 3.17 14.02
CA VAL A 218 -7.71 3.81 14.75
C VAL A 218 -7.35 5.26 15.09
N LEU A 219 -6.16 5.50 15.65
CA LEU A 219 -5.69 6.85 15.99
C LEU A 219 -5.60 7.76 14.76
N MET A 220 -5.09 7.23 13.63
CA MET A 220 -5.03 7.98 12.37
C MET A 220 -6.42 8.39 11.90
N LEU A 221 -7.38 7.46 11.93
CA LEU A 221 -8.74 7.68 11.46
C LEU A 221 -9.48 8.69 12.35
N VAL A 222 -9.43 8.52 13.68
CA VAL A 222 -10.01 9.47 14.65
C VAL A 222 -9.42 10.87 14.47
N GLY A 223 -8.09 10.95 14.32
CA GLY A 223 -7.39 12.22 14.11
C GLY A 223 -7.82 12.93 12.83
N GLN A 224 -8.05 12.20 11.74
CA GLN A 224 -8.54 12.80 10.49
C GLN A 224 -10.03 13.17 10.56
N ASN A 225 -10.88 12.32 11.13
CA ASN A 225 -12.31 12.61 11.26
C ASN A 225 -12.56 13.85 12.14
N LYS A 226 -11.74 14.06 13.18
CA LYS A 226 -11.81 15.28 14.00
C LYS A 226 -11.48 16.54 13.19
N LYS A 227 -10.64 16.45 12.16
CA LYS A 227 -10.20 17.60 11.35
C LYS A 227 -11.10 17.87 10.14
N TYR A 228 -11.62 16.82 9.52
CA TYR A 228 -12.27 16.91 8.19
C TYR A 228 -13.70 16.34 8.16
N GLY A 229 -14.28 16.05 9.34
CA GLY A 229 -15.62 15.49 9.47
C GLY A 229 -15.65 13.97 9.57
N ASN A 230 -16.74 13.42 10.09
CA ASN A 230 -16.88 12.00 10.44
C ASN A 230 -17.25 11.10 9.25
N ALA A 231 -16.55 11.26 8.12
CA ALA A 231 -16.84 10.52 6.89
C ALA A 231 -16.13 9.15 6.84
N LEU A 232 -14.95 9.02 7.45
CA LEU A 232 -14.17 7.78 7.36
C LEU A 232 -14.58 6.79 8.43
N LYS A 233 -14.69 5.51 8.06
CA LYS A 233 -14.94 4.42 9.01
C LYS A 233 -14.13 3.19 8.66
N HIS A 234 -13.77 2.46 9.69
CA HIS A 234 -13.23 1.12 9.56
C HIS A 234 -14.33 0.17 9.06
N ALA A 235 -13.94 -0.77 8.19
CA ALA A 235 -14.83 -1.85 7.77
C ALA A 235 -15.25 -2.68 8.98
N THR A 236 -16.50 -3.12 8.98
CA THR A 236 -17.05 -4.08 9.94
C THR A 236 -17.21 -5.43 9.26
N ILE A 237 -17.42 -6.50 10.05
CA ILE A 237 -17.66 -7.85 9.52
C ILE A 237 -18.82 -7.87 8.50
N TYR A 238 -19.78 -6.95 8.65
CA TYR A 238 -20.99 -6.83 7.83
C TYR A 238 -20.88 -5.78 6.71
N SER A 239 -19.87 -4.91 6.74
CA SER A 239 -19.72 -3.80 5.78
C SER A 239 -18.25 -3.58 5.39
N ILE A 240 -17.93 -3.97 4.15
CA ILE A 240 -16.60 -3.84 3.56
C ILE A 240 -16.17 -2.37 3.39
N ASN A 241 -17.15 -1.50 3.11
CA ASN A 241 -16.95 -0.07 2.87
C ASN A 241 -17.92 0.72 3.74
N ALA A 242 -17.58 0.90 5.02
CA ALA A 242 -18.43 1.58 5.98
C ALA A 242 -18.31 3.11 5.96
N SER A 243 -17.26 3.66 5.33
CA SER A 243 -17.08 5.11 5.20
C SER A 243 -18.18 5.72 4.33
N ASP A 244 -18.62 6.93 4.68
CA ASP A 244 -19.45 7.74 3.78
C ASP A 244 -18.55 8.48 2.77
N ALA A 245 -17.92 7.72 1.88
CA ALA A 245 -16.91 8.18 0.94
C ALA A 245 -17.06 7.48 -0.42
N ILE A 246 -16.41 8.02 -1.45
CA ILE A 246 -16.26 7.33 -2.73
C ILE A 246 -15.07 6.38 -2.62
N HIS A 247 -15.25 5.12 -2.98
CA HIS A 247 -14.27 4.03 -2.75
C HIS A 247 -13.60 3.58 -4.06
N VAL A 248 -12.28 3.81 -4.20
CA VAL A 248 -11.51 3.61 -5.45
C VAL A 248 -10.42 2.55 -5.33
#